data_AF-A0A7Y2YWJ5-F1
#
_entry.id   AF-A0A7Y2YWJ5-F1
#
_cell.length_a   1.000
_cell.length_b   1.000
_cell.length_c   1.000
_cell.angle_alpha   90.00
_cell.angle_beta   90.00
_cell.angle_gamma   90.00
#
_symmetry.space_group_name_H-M   'P 1'
#
loop_
_entity.id
_entity.type
_entity.pdbx_description
1 polymer ?
#
loop_
_entity_poly.entity_id
_entity_poly.type
_entity_poly.pdbx_seq_one_letter_code
_entity_poly.pdbx_strand_id
1 'polypeptide(L)' 'MYELIPVLLITVCLPLWIIFHYATKMKMSKGLSPEDEKMLSEVWESANKMQERINTLERILDIEAPDWRRRS' A
#
# COMPACT_ATOMS: atom_id res chain seq x y z
N MET A 1 13.98 1.28 51.11
CA MET A 1 13.39 0.09 50.45
C MET A 1 12.71 0.41 49.11
N TYR A 2 12.90 1.61 48.54
CA TYR A 2 12.30 2.07 47.27
C TYR A 2 13.30 2.08 46.09
N GLU A 3 14.60 1.99 46.39
CA GLU A 3 15.70 1.99 45.40
C GLU A 3 15.62 0.86 44.35
N LEU A 4 14.92 -0.24 44.66
CA LEU A 4 14.81 -1.40 43.78
C LEU A 4 13.73 -1.25 42.70
N ILE A 5 12.74 -0.39 42.92
CA ILE A 5 11.64 -0.16 41.98
C ILE A 5 12.14 0.37 40.63
N PRO A 6 13.00 1.41 40.55
CA PRO A 6 13.50 1.90 39.27
C PRO A 6 14.40 0.87 38.57
N VAL A 7 15.22 0.12 39.32
CA VAL A 7 16.11 -0.91 38.76
C VAL A 7 15.30 -2.04 38.11
N LEU A 8 14.24 -2.48 38.77
CA LEU A 8 13.39 -3.55 38.28
C LEU A 8 12.55 -3.09 37.08
N LEU A 9 12.07 -1.84 37.09
CA LEU A 9 11.42 -1.23 35.93
C LEU A 9 12.35 -1.15 34.72
N ILE A 10 13.58 -0.66 34.89
CA ILE A 10 14.55 -0.55 33.79
C ILE A 10 14.90 -1.94 33.24
N THR A 11 15.12 -2.90 34.13
CA THR A 11 15.49 -4.28 33.74
C THR A 11 14.38 -5.02 33.01
N VAL A 12 13.11 -4.66 33.22
CA VAL A 12 11.96 -5.32 32.59
C VAL A 12 11.38 -4.50 31.43
N CYS A 13 11.11 -3.22 31.63
CA CYS A 13 10.50 -2.36 30.60
C CYS A 13 11.42 -2.12 29.42
N LEU A 14 12.74 -1.93 29.60
CA LEU A 14 13.64 -1.70 28.47
C LEU A 14 13.72 -2.90 27.52
N PRO A 15 13.98 -4.14 27.96
CA PRO A 15 14.01 -5.28 27.05
C PRO A 15 12.63 -5.57 26.44
N LEU A 16 11.54 -5.42 27.21
CA LEU A 16 10.19 -5.54 26.66
C LEU A 16 9.91 -4.51 25.55
N TRP A 17 10.33 -3.25 25.74
CA TRP A 17 10.20 -2.20 24.74
C TRP A 17 11.02 -2.50 23.49
N ILE A 18 12.27 -2.95 23.65
CA ILE A 18 13.14 -3.34 22.54
C ILE A 18 12.48 -4.47 21.74
N ILE A 19 12.02 -5.53 22.41
CA ILE A 19 11.33 -6.66 21.76
C ILE A 19 10.10 -6.16 21.00
N PHE A 20 9.25 -5.34 21.61
CA PHE A 20 8.06 -4.78 20.97
C PHE A 20 8.41 -3.88 19.76
N HIS A 21 9.45 -3.05 19.89
CA HIS A 21 9.92 -2.17 18.84
C HIS A 21 10.38 -2.95 17.61
N TYR A 22 11.24 -3.96 17.80
CA TYR A 22 11.74 -4.77 16.70
C TYR A 22 10.69 -5.73 16.14
N ALA A 23 9.79 -6.26 16.97
CA ALA A 23 8.67 -7.07 16.49
C ALA A 23 7.72 -6.25 15.60
N THR A 24 7.43 -5.00 15.98
CA THR A 24 6.60 -4.08 15.19
C THR A 24 7.31 -3.69 13.89
N LYS A 25 8.60 -3.35 13.95
CA LYS A 25 9.40 -3.10 12.75
C LYS A 25 9.49 -4.31 11.83
N MET A 26 9.59 -5.52 12.38
CA MET A 26 9.61 -6.76 11.58
C MET A 26 8.28 -6.98 10.86
N LYS A 27 7.14 -6.67 11.49
CA LYS A 27 5.82 -6.71 10.83
C LYS A 27 5.68 -5.65 9.74
N MET A 28 6.21 -4.45 9.95
CA MET A 28 6.19 -3.36 8.95
C MET A 28 7.22 -3.55 7.82
N SER A 29 8.33 -4.25 8.10
CA SER A 29 9.40 -4.52 7.13
C SER A 29 9.18 -5.81 6.35
N LYS A 30 8.18 -6.63 6.69
CA LYS A 30 7.67 -7.62 5.76
C LYS A 30 7.15 -6.83 4.56
N GLY A 31 7.78 -7.02 3.40
CA GLY A 31 7.34 -6.41 2.15
C GLY A 31 5.93 -6.85 1.79
N LEU A 32 5.50 -6.59 0.56
CA LEU A 32 4.20 -7.06 0.09
C LEU A 32 4.07 -8.57 0.33
N SER A 33 2.99 -8.96 1.00
CA SER A 33 2.65 -10.38 1.11
C SER A 33 2.33 -10.91 -0.29
N PRO A 34 2.50 -12.21 -0.59
CA PRO A 34 2.08 -12.78 -1.88
C PRO A 34 0.63 -12.45 -2.25
N GLU A 35 -0.24 -12.31 -1.24
CA GLU A 35 -1.63 -11.89 -1.39
C GLU A 35 -1.75 -10.41 -1.83
N ASP A 36 -0.92 -9.53 -1.27
CA ASP A 36 -0.88 -8.10 -1.63
C ASP A 36 -0.36 -7.93 -3.07
N GLU A 37 0.66 -8.69 -3.47
CA GLU A 37 1.17 -8.71 -4.84
C GLU A 37 0.10 -9.17 -5.84
N LYS A 38 -0.66 -10.21 -5.49
CA LYS A 38 -1.77 -10.70 -6.31
C LYS A 38 -2.86 -9.63 -6.46
N MET A 39 -3.28 -8.99 -5.36
CA MET A 39 -4.28 -7.94 -5.40
C MET A 39 -3.82 -6.75 -6.27
N LEU A 40 -2.55 -6.35 -6.14
CA LEU A 40 -1.97 -5.29 -6.99
C LEU A 40 -1.97 -5.69 -8.48
N SER A 41 -1.63 -6.95 -8.79
CA SER A 41 -1.69 -7.46 -10.15
C SER A 41 -3.11 -7.39 -10.74
N GLU A 42 -4.13 -7.78 -9.96
CA GLU A 42 -5.53 -7.74 -10.40
C GLU A 42 -6.00 -6.29 -10.66
N VAL A 43 -5.63 -5.36 -9.79
CA VAL A 43 -5.94 -3.93 -9.98
C VAL A 43 -5.23 -3.38 -11.21
N TRP A 44 -3.96 -3.75 -11.42
CA TRP A 44 -3.18 -3.32 -12.58
C TRP A 44 -3.77 -3.85 -13.89
N GLU A 45 -4.16 -5.13 -13.92
CA GLU A 45 -4.82 -5.74 -15.08
C GLU A 45 -6.16 -5.06 -15.40
N SER A 46 -6.97 -4.78 -14.37
CA SER A 46 -8.23 -4.05 -14.51
C SER A 46 -8.02 -2.63 -15.07
N ALA A 47 -7.02 -1.91 -14.57
CA ALA A 47 -6.66 -0.58 -15.07
C ALA A 47 -6.23 -0.60 -16.54
N ASN A 48 -5.41 -1.57 -16.94
CA ASN A 48 -5.01 -1.73 -18.34
C ASN A 48 -6.20 -2.02 -19.25
N LYS A 49 -7.10 -2.91 -18.84
CA LYS A 49 -8.33 -3.20 -19.58
C LYS A 49 -9.21 -1.95 -19.71
N MET A 50 -9.27 -1.12 -18.68
CA MET A 50 -10.00 0.14 -18.74
C MET A 50 -9.36 1.12 -19.72
N GLN A 51 -8.04 1.23 -19.73
CA GLN A 51 -7.30 2.08 -20.68
C GLN A 51 -7.56 1.66 -22.14
N GLU A 52 -7.53 0.36 -22.43
CA GLU A 52 -7.81 -0.15 -23.78
C GLU A 52 -9.23 0.21 -24.24
N ARG A 53 -10.21 0.11 -23.33
CA ARG A 53 -11.59 0.50 -23.59
C ARG A 53 -11.71 2.01 -23.84
N ILE A 54 -11.01 2.84 -23.05
CA ILE A 54 -10.98 4.28 -23.25
C ILE A 54 -10.39 4.61 -24.63
N ASN A 55 -9.25 4.02 -25.00
CA ASN A 55 -8.65 4.22 -26.32
C ASN A 55 -9.61 3.83 -27.46
N THR A 56 -10.36 2.74 -27.26
CA THR A 56 -11.39 2.31 -28.21
C THR A 56 -12.51 3.33 -28.33
N LEU A 57 -13.00 3.85 -27.19
CA LEU A 57 -14.04 4.87 -27.16
C LEU A 57 -13.57 6.18 -27.78
N GLU A 58 -12.33 6.60 -27.51
CA GLU A 58 -11.72 7.78 -28.14
C GLU A 58 -11.63 7.61 -29.65
N ARG A 59 -11.26 6.42 -30.14
CA ARG A 59 -11.24 6.13 -31.58
C ARG A 59 -12.63 6.18 -32.22
N ILE A 60 -13.64 5.67 -31.53
CA ILE A 60 -15.04 5.76 -32.00
C ILE A 60 -15.48 7.23 -32.03
N LEU A 61 -15.18 7.97 -30.97
CA LEU A 61 -15.57 9.37 -30.83
C LEU A 61 -14.86 10.27 -31.84
N ASP A 62 -13.61 9.94 -32.21
CA ASP A 62 -12.88 10.60 -33.30
C ASP A 62 -13.55 10.40 -34.67
N ILE A 63 -14.26 9.29 -34.89
CA ILE A 63 -15.01 9.01 -36.12
C ILE A 63 -16.40 9.67 -36.08
N GLU A 64 -17.12 9.52 -34.96
CA GLU A 64 -18.52 9.96 -34.85
C GLU A 64 -18.67 11.46 -34.60
N ALA A 65 -17.71 12.09 -33.91
CA ALA A 65 -17.79 13.50 -33.55
C ALA A 65 -16.42 14.21 -33.66
N PRO A 66 -15.87 14.43 -34.86
CA PRO A 66 -14.47 14.88 -35.08
C PRO A 66 -14.00 16.11 -34.28
N ASP A 67 -14.91 17.00 -33.89
CA ASP A 67 -14.61 18.21 -33.10
C ASP A 67 -14.86 18.05 -31.58
N TRP A 68 -15.11 16.83 -31.07
CA TRP A 68 -15.44 16.58 -29.67
C TRP A 68 -14.36 17.10 -28.69
N ARG A 69 -13.08 16.96 -29.07
CA ARG A 69 -11.94 17.46 -28.30
C ARG A 69 -11.85 18.99 -28.23
N ARG A 70 -12.57 19.73 -29.08
CA ARG A 70 -12.61 21.20 -29.06
C ARG A 70 -13.68 21.76 -28.12
N ARG A 71 -14.57 20.91 -27.60
CA ARG A 71 -15.66 21.30 -26.67
C ARG A 71 -15.33 21.08 -25.19
N SER A 72 -14.12 20.59 -24.86
CA SER A 72 -13.65 20.37 -23.49
C SER A 72 -12.98 21.60 -22.88
#